data_AF-A0A2V7RSY7-F1
#
_entry.id   AF-A0A2V7RSY7-F1
#
_cell.length_a   1.000
_cell.length_b   1.000
_cell.length_c   1.000
_cell.angle_alpha   90.00
_cell.angle_beta   90.00
_cell.angle_gamma   90.00
#
_symmetry.space_group_name_H-M   'P 1'
#
loop_
_entity.id
_entity.type
_entity.pdbx_description
1 polymer ?
#
loop_
_entity_poly.entity_id
_entity_poly.type
_entity_poly.pdbx_seq_one_letter_code
_entity_poly.pdbx_strand_id
1 'polypeptide(L)'
;MMAFDRMPSPRLEAETLDALRAVMQRAIHRGDHAGELQDVLSRAAAESREKSIHAEQLLVILKELWHSLPDLRGAEGTDRQNELLQELISRCITQYYAT
;
A
#
# COMPACT_ATOMS: atom_id res chain seq x y z
N MET A 1 7.83 30.90 1.76
CA MET A 1 7.59 29.67 0.98
C MET A 1 7.74 28.52 1.96
N MET A 2 6.66 27.82 2.30
CA MET A 2 6.67 26.86 3.41
C MET A 2 7.59 25.67 3.13
N ALA A 3 8.57 25.48 4.01
CA ALA A 3 9.34 24.26 4.13
C ALA A 3 8.41 23.18 4.69
N PHE A 4 8.00 22.24 3.83
CA PHE A 4 7.55 20.95 4.32
C PHE A 4 8.79 20.29 4.91
N ASP A 5 8.90 20.41 6.24
CA ASP A 5 9.76 19.58 7.07
C ASP A 5 9.40 18.12 6.76
N ARG A 6 10.07 17.57 5.73
CA ARG A 6 10.11 16.14 5.45
C ARG A 6 10.86 15.54 6.61
N MET A 7 10.19 15.39 7.75
CA MET A 7 10.50 14.28 8.64
C MET A 7 10.65 13.06 7.72
N PRO A 8 11.73 12.27 7.84
CA PRO A 8 11.80 11.01 7.13
C PRO A 8 10.67 10.17 7.73
N SER A 9 9.49 10.22 7.12
CA SER A 9 8.40 9.30 7.41
C SER A 9 9.06 7.93 7.46
N PRO A 10 8.88 7.12 8.50
CA PRO A 10 9.56 5.82 8.55
C PRO A 10 9.23 5.07 7.26
N ARG A 11 10.24 4.89 6.41
CA ARG A 11 10.04 4.39 5.05
C ARG A 11 10.31 2.90 5.08
N LEU A 12 9.35 2.17 4.52
CA LEU A 12 9.65 0.86 3.98
C LEU A 12 10.83 0.98 3.00
N GLU A 13 11.59 -0.09 2.87
CA GLU A 13 12.66 -0.23 1.90
C GLU A 13 12.11 0.12 0.51
N ALA A 14 12.95 0.74 -0.32
CA ALA A 14 12.57 1.10 -1.68
C ALA A 14 12.09 -0.14 -2.46
N GLU A 15 12.73 -1.29 -2.23
CA GLU A 15 12.34 -2.57 -2.83
C GLU A 15 10.91 -2.97 -2.44
N THR A 16 10.52 -2.82 -1.17
CA THR A 16 9.18 -3.15 -0.68
C THR A 16 8.14 -2.18 -1.24
N LEU A 17 8.48 -0.89 -1.36
CA LEU A 17 7.61 0.12 -1.97
C LEU A 17 7.39 -0.13 -3.46
N ASP A 18 8.45 -0.47 -4.20
CA ASP A 18 8.36 -0.82 -5.63
C ASP A 18 7.56 -2.11 -5.84
N ALA A 19 7.73 -3.12 -4.98
CA ALA A 19 6.93 -4.34 -5.01
C ALA A 19 5.44 -4.06 -4.76
N LEU A 20 5.11 -3.25 -3.73
CA LEU A 20 3.74 -2.83 -3.44
C LEU A 20 3.11 -2.11 -4.63
N ARG A 21 3.84 -1.15 -5.21
CA ARG A 21 3.39 -0.41 -6.38
C ARG A 21 3.14 -1.33 -7.58
N ALA A 22 4.05 -2.24 -7.87
CA ALA A 22 3.93 -3.17 -9.00
C ALA A 22 2.70 -4.09 -8.84
N VAL A 23 2.48 -4.64 -7.65
CA VAL A 23 1.34 -5.52 -7.40
C VAL A 23 0.01 -4.75 -7.39
N MET A 24 -0.03 -3.53 -6.83
CA MET A 24 -1.24 -2.69 -6.90
C MET A 24 -1.63 -2.33 -8.34
N GLN A 25 -0.65 -1.98 -9.19
CA GLN A 25 -0.91 -1.72 -10.61
C GLN A 25 -1.48 -2.96 -11.29
N ARG A 26 -0.86 -4.14 -11.05
CA ARG A 26 -1.38 -5.40 -11.60
C ARG A 26 -2.79 -5.71 -11.11
N ALA A 27 -3.08 -5.47 -9.82
CA ALA A 27 -4.41 -5.68 -9.24
C ALA A 27 -5.48 -4.80 -9.89
N ILE A 28 -5.14 -3.54 -10.21
CA ILE A 28 -6.03 -2.63 -10.95
C ILE A 28 -6.27 -3.14 -12.38
N HIS A 29 -5.22 -3.56 -13.08
CA HIS A 29 -5.30 -3.96 -14.49
C HIS A 29 -5.94 -5.34 -14.72
N ARG A 30 -5.68 -6.31 -13.85
CA ARG A 30 -6.08 -7.72 -14.02
C ARG A 30 -7.19 -8.18 -13.07
N GLY A 31 -7.51 -7.38 -12.05
CA GLY A 31 -8.65 -7.61 -11.16
C GLY A 31 -8.51 -8.77 -10.16
N ASP A 32 -7.45 -9.58 -10.23
CA ASP A 32 -7.22 -10.68 -9.27
C ASP A 32 -5.74 -11.04 -9.11
N HIS A 33 -5.14 -10.59 -7.99
CA HIS A 33 -3.80 -10.96 -7.53
C HIS A 33 -3.74 -11.08 -6.01
N ALA A 34 -4.82 -11.60 -5.39
CA ALA A 34 -4.97 -11.70 -3.95
C ALA A 34 -3.75 -12.35 -3.23
N GLY A 35 -3.14 -13.37 -3.85
CA GLY A 35 -1.97 -14.08 -3.31
C GLY A 35 -0.69 -13.25 -3.33
N GLU A 36 -0.24 -12.80 -4.51
CA GLU A 36 0.98 -11.96 -4.64
C GLU A 36 0.89 -10.69 -3.77
N LEU A 37 -0.32 -10.12 -3.69
CA LEU A 37 -0.58 -8.95 -2.88
C LEU A 37 -0.49 -9.24 -1.39
N GLN A 38 -1.01 -10.39 -0.95
CA GLN A 38 -0.87 -10.82 0.44
C GLN A 38 0.59 -11.06 0.81
N ASP A 39 1.38 -11.68 -0.05
CA ASP A 39 2.81 -11.91 0.20
C ASP A 39 3.58 -10.60 0.38
N VAL A 40 3.36 -9.64 -0.53
CA VAL A 40 4.03 -8.33 -0.45
C VAL A 40 3.53 -7.52 0.76
N LEU A 41 2.25 -7.59 1.10
CA LEU A 41 1.71 -6.97 2.31
C LEU A 41 2.29 -7.60 3.58
N SER A 42 2.46 -8.93 3.61
CA SER A 42 3.07 -9.63 4.74
C SER A 42 4.53 -9.23 4.92
N ARG A 43 5.27 -9.09 3.81
CA ARG A 43 6.65 -8.58 3.84
C ARG A 43 6.72 -7.15 4.36
N ALA A 44 5.83 -6.28 3.87
CA ALA A 44 5.74 -4.91 4.35
C ALA A 44 5.35 -4.81 5.84
N ALA A 45 4.46 -5.69 6.32
CA ALA A 45 4.07 -5.76 7.73
C ALA A 45 5.21 -6.25 8.63
N ALA A 46 5.96 -7.27 8.22
CA ALA A 46 7.14 -7.75 8.93
C ALA A 46 8.21 -6.65 9.02
N GLU A 47 8.51 -6.00 7.89
CA GLU A 47 9.48 -4.91 7.84
C GLU A 47 9.02 -3.69 8.66
N SER A 48 7.73 -3.40 8.65
CA SER A 48 7.13 -2.35 9.49
C SER A 48 7.36 -2.65 10.98
N ARG A 49 7.13 -3.89 11.42
CA ARG A 49 7.37 -4.27 12.81
C ARG A 49 8.85 -4.20 13.20
N GLU A 50 9.75 -4.69 12.34
CA GLU A 50 11.19 -4.59 12.56
C GLU A 50 11.64 -3.12 12.72
N LYS A 51 11.04 -2.22 11.93
CA LYS A 51 11.31 -0.77 11.94
C LYS A 51 10.46 0.01 12.95
N SER A 52 9.70 -0.65 13.83
CA SER A 52 8.77 -0.01 14.79
C SER A 52 7.74 0.93 14.15
N ILE A 53 7.36 0.66 12.90
CA ILE A 53 6.32 1.34 12.14
C ILE A 53 4.97 0.78 12.57
N HIS A 54 4.07 1.66 12.97
CA HIS A 54 2.74 1.27 13.42
C HIS A 54 1.85 0.93 12.22
N ALA A 55 0.84 0.07 12.44
CA ALA A 55 -0.14 -0.30 11.41
C ALA A 55 -0.78 0.94 10.74
N GLU A 56 -1.09 1.97 11.53
CA GLU A 56 -1.64 3.23 11.01
C GLU A 56 -0.70 3.95 10.04
N GLN A 57 0.61 3.92 10.31
CA GLN A 57 1.62 4.50 9.41
C GLN A 57 1.74 3.68 8.13
N LEU A 58 1.71 2.34 8.23
CA LEU A 58 1.68 1.45 7.08
C LEU A 58 0.45 1.72 6.18
N LEU A 59 -0.71 1.96 6.78
CA LEU A 59 -1.93 2.33 6.04
C LEU A 59 -1.81 3.67 5.32
N VAL A 60 -1.17 4.66 5.95
CA VAL A 60 -0.89 5.96 5.31
C VAL A 60 0.01 5.76 4.09
N ILE A 61 1.11 5.01 4.24
CA ILE A 61 2.03 4.70 3.13
C ILE A 61 1.29 3.98 1.99
N LEU A 62 0.44 3.00 2.31
CA LEU A 62 -0.35 2.26 1.33
C LEU A 62 -1.29 3.18 0.54
N LYS A 63 -1.97 4.10 1.23
CA LYS A 63 -2.86 5.10 0.61
C LYS A 63 -2.09 6.09 -0.25
N GLU A 64 -0.95 6.60 0.22
CA GLU A 64 -0.10 7.49 -0.56
C GLU A 64 0.40 6.81 -1.85
N LEU A 65 0.84 5.55 -1.74
CA LEU A 65 1.23 4.75 -2.90
C LEU A 65 0.07 4.58 -3.87
N TRP A 66 -1.11 4.21 -3.38
CA TRP A 66 -2.31 4.09 -4.19
C TRP A 66 -2.59 5.39 -4.94
N HIS A 67 -2.71 6.53 -4.25
CA HIS A 67 -2.98 7.83 -4.88
C HIS A 67 -1.86 8.32 -5.82
N SER A 68 -0.65 7.78 -5.70
CA SER A 68 0.46 8.09 -6.61
C SER A 68 0.38 7.35 -7.95
N LEU A 69 -0.53 6.37 -8.09
CA LEU A 69 -0.68 5.58 -9.32
C LEU A 69 -1.35 6.40 -10.43
N PRO A 70 -0.74 6.47 -11.63
CA PRO A 70 -1.28 7.25 -12.75
C PRO A 70 -2.60 6.70 -13.28
N ASP A 71 -2.82 5.37 -13.20
CA ASP A 71 -4.02 4.67 -13.66
C ASP A 71 -5.32 5.07 -12.93
N LEU A 72 -5.23 5.63 -11.73
CA LEU A 72 -6.40 6.07 -10.96
C LEU A 72 -7.01 7.39 -11.45
N ARG A 73 -6.35 8.11 -12.36
CA ARG A 73 -6.85 9.40 -12.86
C ARG A 73 -7.98 9.26 -13.89
N GLY A 74 -8.27 8.03 -14.35
CA GLY A 74 -9.41 7.73 -15.22
C GLY A 74 -10.70 7.60 -14.41
N ALA A 75 -11.63 8.53 -14.57
CA ALA A 75 -12.88 8.59 -13.81
C ALA A 75 -13.76 7.33 -13.91
N GLU A 76 -13.62 6.54 -14.98
CA GLU A 76 -14.46 5.37 -15.29
C GLU A 76 -14.25 4.16 -14.37
N GLY A 77 -13.24 4.17 -13.49
CA GLY A 77 -12.90 3.05 -12.60
C GLY A 77 -12.94 3.36 -11.10
N THR A 78 -13.37 4.56 -10.70
CA THR A 78 -13.16 5.08 -9.33
C THR A 78 -13.81 4.21 -8.25
N ASP A 79 -15.05 3.73 -8.46
CA ASP A 79 -15.75 2.89 -7.47
C ASP A 79 -15.05 1.54 -7.28
N ARG A 80 -14.70 0.87 -8.39
CA ARG A 80 -13.98 -0.42 -8.35
C ARG A 80 -12.60 -0.29 -7.72
N GLN A 81 -11.90 0.80 -8.01
CA GLN A 81 -10.61 1.14 -7.41
C GLN A 81 -10.76 1.35 -5.90
N ASN A 82 -11.81 2.04 -5.45
CA ASN A 82 -12.04 2.29 -4.04
C ASN A 82 -12.41 1.01 -3.28
N GLU A 83 -13.21 0.11 -3.89
CA GLU A 83 -13.47 -1.23 -3.36
C GLU A 83 -12.18 -2.03 -3.19
N LEU A 84 -11.33 -2.07 -4.22
CA LEU A 84 -10.04 -2.76 -4.16
C LEU A 84 -9.14 -2.16 -3.06
N LEU A 85 -9.13 -0.84 -2.90
CA LEU A 85 -8.39 -0.17 -1.83
C LEU A 85 -8.93 -0.54 -0.44
N GLN A 86 -10.25 -0.60 -0.25
CA GLN A 86 -10.84 -1.02 1.02
C GLN A 86 -10.49 -2.47 1.36
N GLU A 87 -10.56 -3.36 0.37
CA GLU A 87 -10.19 -4.76 0.52
C GLU A 87 -8.70 -4.93 0.85
N LEU A 88 -7.83 -4.19 0.16
CA LEU A 88 -6.39 -4.09 0.42
C LEU A 88 -6.08 -3.68 1.85
N ILE A 89 -6.71 -2.59 2.32
CA ILE A 89 -6.54 -2.06 3.67
C ILE A 89 -6.99 -3.09 4.70
N SER A 90 -8.16 -3.71 4.50
CA SER A 90 -8.68 -4.72 5.41
C SER A 90 -7.71 -5.92 5.53
N ARG A 91 -7.25 -6.46 4.39
CA ARG A 91 -6.28 -7.56 4.36
C ARG A 91 -4.94 -7.18 5.00
N CYS A 92 -4.46 -5.96 4.76
CA CYS A 92 -3.22 -5.45 5.37
C CYS A 92 -3.32 -5.42 6.90
N ILE A 93 -4.43 -4.90 7.44
CA ILE A 93 -4.70 -4.88 8.88
C ILE A 93 -4.73 -6.30 9.44
N THR A 94 -5.53 -7.19 8.82
CA THR A 94 -5.63 -8.58 9.25
C THR A 94 -4.27 -9.26 9.28
N GLN A 95 -3.46 -9.10 8.22
CA GLN A 95 -2.12 -9.69 8.14
C GLN A 95 -1.16 -9.11 9.18
N TYR A 96 -1.21 -7.79 9.41
CA TYR A 96 -0.37 -7.11 10.40
C TYR A 96 -0.67 -7.58 11.82
N TYR A 97 -1.91 -7.92 12.15
CA TYR A 97 -2.27 -8.46 13.48
C TYR A 97 -2.20 -10.00 13.58
N ALA A 98 -2.23 -10.71 12.45
CA ALA A 98 -2.12 -12.17 12.41
C ALA A 98 -0.67 -12.69 12.51
N THR A 99 0.30 -11.85 12.18
CA THR A 99 1.74 -12.10 12.41
C THR A 99 2.08 -11.90 13.87
#